data_AF-A0A7S1F180-F1
#
_entry.id   AF-A0A7S1F180-F1
#
_cell.length_a   1.000
_cell.length_b   1.000
_cell.length_c   1.000
_cell.angle_alpha   90.00
_cell.angle_beta   90.00
_cell.angle_gamma   90.00
#
_symmetry.space_group_name_H-M   'P 1'
#
loop_
_entity.id
_entity.type
_entity.pdbx_description
1 polymer ?
#
loop_
_entity_poly.entity_id
_entity_poly.type
_entity_poly.pdbx_seq_one_letter_code
_entity_poly.pdbx_strand_id
1 'polypeptide(L)'
;VSWWDTERVFLDVGFQYGLLFLLYISVMFLALLNIVTGIFVNDALEVAARDNDLMISRFVEQSQRDFEDLQQLFLRLTMDGLTLSLSDFTSQLKNDDVRVIFARLGIDVTDAESFFHCLDVDGSEALEIDEFVMGCLRCKGSR
;
A
#
# COMPACT_ATOMS: atom_id res chain seq x y z
N VAL A 1 -46.69 19.17 -11.07
CA VAL A 1 -47.70 18.68 -12.03
C VAL A 1 -47.93 17.22 -11.71
N SER A 2 -49.15 16.83 -11.38
CA SER A 2 -49.45 15.42 -11.10
C SER A 2 -49.54 14.69 -12.45
N TRP A 3 -48.69 13.67 -12.64
CA TRP A 3 -48.66 12.86 -13.86
C TRP A 3 -50.01 12.16 -14.09
N TRP A 4 -50.73 11.85 -13.01
CA TRP A 4 -52.07 11.30 -12.99
C TRP A 4 -53.13 12.21 -13.63
N ASP A 5 -53.07 13.53 -13.39
CA ASP A 5 -54.02 14.47 -14.00
C ASP A 5 -53.77 14.60 -15.51
N THR A 6 -52.52 14.45 -15.94
CA THR A 6 -52.14 14.55 -17.35
C THR A 6 -52.52 13.27 -18.11
N GLU A 7 -52.31 12.10 -17.48
CA GLU A 7 -52.70 10.80 -18.03
C GLU A 7 -54.21 10.70 -18.29
N ARG A 8 -55.04 11.14 -17.33
CA ARG A 8 -56.51 11.11 -17.48
C ARG A 8 -56.98 11.92 -18.70
N VAL A 9 -56.42 13.11 -18.90
CA VAL A 9 -56.74 13.95 -20.07
C VAL A 9 -56.33 13.26 -21.39
N PHE A 10 -55.22 12.51 -21.41
CA PHE A 10 -54.82 11.74 -22.60
C PHE A 10 -55.69 10.50 -22.84
N LEU A 11 -56.15 9.83 -21.78
CA LEU A 11 -57.07 8.70 -21.88
C LEU A 11 -58.45 9.11 -22.42
N ASP A 12 -58.92 10.33 -22.10
CA ASP A 12 -60.16 10.90 -22.62
C ASP A 12 -60.08 11.20 -24.14
N VAL A 13 -58.88 11.47 -24.67
CA VAL A 13 -58.65 11.66 -26.11
C VAL A 13 -58.51 10.32 -26.84
N GLY A 14 -57.88 9.33 -26.21
CA GLY A 14 -57.83 7.96 -26.71
C GLY A 14 -56.84 7.08 -25.96
N PHE A 15 -57.23 5.82 -25.72
CA PHE A 15 -56.45 4.84 -24.94
C PHE A 15 -55.00 4.64 -25.42
N GLN A 16 -54.76 4.74 -26.74
CA GLN A 16 -53.43 4.59 -27.34
C GLN A 16 -52.44 5.68 -26.87
N TYR A 17 -52.92 6.90 -26.65
CA TYR A 17 -52.08 8.01 -26.18
C TYR A 17 -51.70 7.84 -24.71
N GLY A 18 -52.63 7.34 -23.88
CA GLY A 18 -52.34 6.98 -22.49
C GLY A 18 -51.28 5.88 -22.39
N LEU A 19 -51.39 4.83 -23.20
CA LEU A 19 -50.40 3.74 -23.24
C LEU A 19 -49.00 4.23 -23.66
N LEU A 20 -48.92 5.07 -24.70
CA LEU A 20 -47.66 5.64 -25.17
C LEU A 20 -47.02 6.55 -24.11
N PHE A 21 -47.83 7.33 -23.40
CA PHE A 21 -47.38 8.18 -22.30
C PHE A 21 -46.84 7.37 -21.11
N LEU A 22 -47.52 6.29 -20.72
CA LEU A 22 -47.06 5.37 -19.68
C LEU A 22 -45.73 4.71 -20.04
N LEU A 23 -45.60 4.26 -21.29
CA LEU A 23 -44.35 3.66 -21.79
C LEU A 23 -43.22 4.68 -21.79
N TYR A 24 -43.50 5.91 -22.21
CA TYR A 24 -42.53 7.02 -22.16
C TYR A 24 -42.05 7.29 -20.74
N ILE A 25 -42.95 7.42 -19.76
CA ILE A 25 -42.60 7.64 -18.35
C ILE A 25 -41.78 6.47 -17.81
N SER A 26 -42.19 5.23 -18.11
CA SER A 26 -41.51 4.03 -17.65
C SER A 26 -40.08 3.97 -18.17
N VAL A 27 -39.88 4.20 -19.48
CA VAL A 27 -38.55 4.24 -20.09
C VAL A 27 -37.71 5.38 -19.53
N MET A 28 -38.29 6.58 -19.37
CA MET A 28 -37.58 7.73 -18.79
C MET A 28 -37.14 7.45 -17.36
N PHE A 29 -38.00 6.84 -16.53
CA PHE A 29 -37.67 6.51 -15.14
C PHE A 29 -36.62 5.41 -15.05
N LEU A 30 -36.72 4.36 -15.88
CA LEU A 30 -35.70 3.32 -15.98
C LEU A 30 -34.36 3.89 -16.46
N ALA A 31 -34.37 4.79 -17.44
CA ALA A 31 -33.17 5.47 -17.92
C ALA A 31 -32.52 6.32 -16.83
N LEU A 32 -33.32 7.10 -16.08
CA LEU A 32 -32.84 7.89 -14.96
C LEU A 32 -32.23 7.01 -13.86
N LEU A 33 -32.92 5.93 -13.48
CA LEU A 33 -32.44 4.99 -12.48
C LEU A 33 -31.11 4.34 -12.91
N ASN A 34 -30.99 3.95 -14.18
CA ASN A 34 -29.77 3.37 -14.73
C ASN A 34 -28.62 4.37 -14.75
N ILE A 35 -28.86 5.64 -15.09
CA ILE A 35 -27.85 6.70 -15.05
C ILE A 35 -27.36 6.90 -13.61
N VAL A 36 -28.28 7.05 -12.67
CA VAL A 36 -27.96 7.26 -11.25
C VAL A 36 -27.19 6.06 -10.68
N THR A 37 -27.65 4.85 -10.96
CA THR A 37 -26.96 3.61 -10.57
C THR A 37 -25.58 3.54 -11.19
N GLY A 38 -25.43 3.92 -12.46
CA GLY A 38 -24.14 3.97 -13.16
C GLY A 38 -23.15 4.90 -12.47
N ILE A 39 -23.58 6.09 -12.05
CA ILE A 39 -22.73 7.04 -11.30
C ILE A 39 -22.29 6.42 -9.98
N PHE A 40 -23.21 5.88 -9.18
CA PHE A 40 -22.87 5.28 -7.88
C PHE A 40 -21.94 4.07 -8.01
N VAL A 41 -22.15 3.22 -9.02
CA VAL A 41 -21.28 2.07 -9.28
C VAL A 41 -19.89 2.56 -9.70
N ASN A 42 -19.80 3.58 -10.55
CA ASN A 42 -18.51 4.15 -10.94
C ASN A 42 -17.76 4.74 -9.74
N ASP A 43 -18.44 5.52 -8.89
CA ASP A 43 -17.85 6.10 -7.68
C ASP A 43 -17.37 4.99 -6.71
N ALA A 44 -18.18 3.94 -6.51
CA ALA A 44 -17.81 2.81 -5.67
C ALA A 44 -16.59 2.05 -6.23
N LEU A 45 -16.52 1.87 -7.55
CA LEU A 45 -15.37 1.26 -8.21
C LEU A 45 -14.11 2.12 -8.11
N GLU A 46 -14.23 3.45 -8.25
CA GLU A 46 -13.11 4.38 -8.11
C GLU A 46 -12.55 4.37 -6.69
N VAL A 47 -13.41 4.39 -5.67
CA VAL A 47 -12.99 4.28 -4.26
C VAL A 47 -12.27 2.96 -4.01
N ALA A 48 -12.81 1.84 -4.51
CA ALA A 48 -12.18 0.54 -4.37
C ALA A 48 -10.82 0.46 -5.10
N ALA A 49 -10.69 1.10 -6.27
CA ALA A 49 -9.43 1.17 -7.00
C ALA A 49 -8.39 2.01 -6.24
N ARG A 50 -8.80 3.17 -5.71
CA ARG A 50 -7.93 4.08 -4.96
C ARG A 50 -7.35 3.45 -3.70
N ASP A 51 -8.10 2.60 -3.00
CA ASP A 51 -7.61 1.89 -1.83
C ASP A 51 -6.43 0.96 -2.17
N ASN A 52 -6.48 0.28 -3.32
CA ASN A 52 -5.39 -0.58 -3.78
C ASN A 52 -4.14 0.23 -4.14
N ASP A 53 -4.30 1.32 -4.90
CA ASP A 53 -3.17 2.19 -5.28
C ASP A 53 -2.51 2.82 -4.05
N LEU A 54 -3.31 3.31 -3.10
CA LEU A 54 -2.80 3.87 -1.84
C LEU A 54 -2.04 2.81 -1.03
N MET A 55 -2.51 1.56 -1.02
CA MET A 55 -1.81 0.47 -0.33
C MET A 55 -0.46 0.17 -0.99
N ILE A 56 -0.40 0.11 -2.32
CA ILE A 56 0.84 -0.10 -3.08
C ILE A 56 1.82 1.04 -2.84
N SER A 57 1.38 2.30 -2.93
CA SER A 57 2.24 3.46 -2.70
C SER A 57 2.81 3.47 -1.28
N ARG A 58 1.99 3.15 -0.25
CA ARG A 58 2.47 3.05 1.13
C ARG A 58 3.52 1.96 1.30
N PHE A 59 3.34 0.82 0.65
CA PHE A 59 4.32 -0.27 0.70
C PHE A 59 5.66 0.16 0.09
N VAL A 60 5.64 0.79 -1.08
CA VAL A 60 6.85 1.30 -1.75
C VAL A 60 7.54 2.37 -0.90
N GLU A 61 6.78 3.34 -0.38
CA GLU A 61 7.33 4.38 0.51
C GLU A 61 7.95 3.81 1.78
N GLN A 62 7.31 2.82 2.40
CA GLN A 62 7.85 2.18 3.60
C GLN A 62 9.13 1.41 3.29
N SER A 63 9.17 0.65 2.19
CA SER A 63 10.37 -0.08 1.77
C SER A 63 11.54 0.87 1.47
N GLN A 64 11.26 2.02 0.86
CA GLN A 64 12.28 3.03 0.57
C GLN A 64 12.83 3.65 1.87
N ARG A 65 11.96 3.97 2.83
CA ARG A 65 12.37 4.48 4.15
C ARG A 65 13.19 3.47 4.92
N ASP A 66 12.81 2.19 4.89
CA ASP A 66 13.56 1.12 5.55
C ASP A 66 14.97 1.00 4.96
N PHE A 67 15.09 1.11 3.63
CA PHE A 67 16.38 1.11 2.94
C PHE A 67 17.25 2.31 3.37
N GLU A 68 16.69 3.52 3.40
CA GLU A 68 17.40 4.73 3.83
C GLU A 68 17.83 4.66 5.30
N ASP A 69 16.96 4.18 6.19
CA ASP A 69 17.25 3.99 7.62
C ASP A 69 18.39 2.97 7.81
N LEU A 70 18.40 1.87 7.04
CA LEU A 70 19.47 0.87 7.07
C LEU A 70 20.79 1.40 6.53
N GLN A 71 20.78 2.21 5.46
CA GLN A 71 21.99 2.87 4.95
C GLN A 71 22.57 3.84 5.99
N GLN A 72 21.72 4.64 6.65
CA GLN A 72 22.17 5.53 7.71
C GLN A 72 22.72 4.76 8.91
N LEU A 73 22.11 3.62 9.24
CA LEU A 73 22.61 2.76 10.30
C LEU A 73 23.98 2.19 9.92
N PHE A 74 24.17 1.68 8.70
CA PHE A 74 25.46 1.19 8.22
C PHE A 74 26.55 2.25 8.41
N LEU A 75 26.29 3.48 7.98
CA LEU A 75 27.23 4.61 8.13
C LEU A 75 27.54 4.98 9.59
N ARG A 76 26.65 4.67 10.54
CA ARG A 76 26.91 4.84 11.98
C ARG A 76 27.71 3.70 12.59
N LEU A 77 27.58 2.50 12.03
CA LEU A 77 28.25 1.30 12.53
C LEU A 77 29.70 1.23 12.05
N THR A 78 29.95 1.61 10.80
CA THR A 78 31.28 1.64 10.20
C THR A 78 32.11 2.82 10.73
N MET A 79 33.42 2.58 10.92
CA MET A 79 34.38 3.66 11.23
C MET A 79 34.99 4.27 9.97
N ASP A 80 35.10 3.51 8.88
CA ASP A 80 35.74 3.93 7.63
C ASP A 80 34.75 4.40 6.55
N GLY A 81 33.45 4.10 6.73
CA GLY A 81 32.40 4.45 5.77
C GLY A 81 32.24 3.46 4.63
N LEU A 82 33.09 2.42 4.56
CA LEU A 82 33.23 1.54 3.41
C LEU A 82 32.85 0.11 3.73
N THR A 83 33.36 -0.42 4.84
CA THR A 83 33.13 -1.81 5.24
C THR A 83 32.80 -1.89 6.72
N LEU A 84 32.07 -2.93 7.10
CA LEU A 84 31.73 -3.20 8.49
C LEU A 84 32.34 -4.54 8.89
N SER A 85 33.36 -4.49 9.75
CA SER A 85 34.01 -5.71 10.27
C SER A 85 33.20 -6.35 11.39
N LEU A 86 33.40 -7.65 11.63
CA LEU A 86 32.78 -8.36 12.76
C LEU A 86 33.07 -7.68 14.11
N SER A 87 34.29 -7.18 14.29
CA SER A 87 34.70 -6.47 15.51
C SER A 87 33.94 -5.15 15.70
N ASP A 88 33.79 -4.37 14.62
CA ASP A 88 33.05 -3.11 14.67
C ASP A 88 31.58 -3.36 14.95
N PHE A 89 31.00 -4.35 14.27
CA PHE A 89 29.60 -4.74 14.45
C PHE A 89 29.30 -5.18 15.89
N THR A 90 30.12 -6.07 16.43
CA THR A 90 29.97 -6.59 17.81
C THR A 90 30.20 -5.49 18.85
N SER A 91 31.13 -4.56 18.58
CA SER A 91 31.38 -3.41 19.45
C SER A 91 30.18 -2.46 19.48
N GLN A 92 29.62 -2.14 18.32
CA GLN A 92 28.49 -1.23 18.18
C GLN A 92 27.17 -1.83 18.69
N LEU A 93 26.99 -3.15 18.57
CA LEU A 93 25.83 -3.84 19.15
C LEU A 93 25.79 -3.83 20.68
N LYS A 94 26.90 -3.50 21.35
CA LYS A 94 26.89 -3.23 22.80
C LYS A 94 26.27 -1.89 23.15
N ASN A 95 26.11 -0.99 22.17
CA ASN A 95 25.40 0.26 22.35
C ASN A 95 23.88 0.02 22.29
N ASP A 96 23.19 0.34 23.37
CA ASP A 96 21.73 0.18 23.46
C ASP A 96 20.99 0.99 22.38
N ASP A 97 21.53 2.14 21.96
CA ASP A 97 20.92 2.95 20.89
C ASP A 97 20.85 2.17 19.56
N VAL A 98 21.91 1.44 19.22
CA VAL A 98 21.98 0.64 18.00
C VAL A 98 20.97 -0.51 18.05
N ARG A 99 20.88 -1.19 19.20
CA ARG A 99 19.92 -2.29 19.41
C ARG A 99 18.48 -1.82 19.31
N VAL A 100 18.19 -0.63 19.83
CA VAL A 100 16.86 -0.01 19.71
C VAL A 100 16.51 0.29 18.25
N ILE A 101 17.47 0.74 17.43
CA ILE A 101 17.22 1.00 16.00
C ILE A 101 16.95 -0.31 15.25
N PHE A 102 17.73 -1.37 15.49
CA PHE A 102 17.45 -2.69 14.92
C PHE A 102 16.06 -3.22 15.32
N ALA A 103 15.70 -3.11 16.60
CA ALA A 103 14.39 -3.50 17.09
C ALA A 103 13.26 -2.68 16.45
N ARG A 104 13.46 -1.36 16.26
CA ARG A 104 12.51 -0.49 15.54
C ARG A 104 12.32 -0.91 14.09
N LEU A 105 13.37 -1.39 13.44
CA LEU A 105 13.32 -1.93 12.07
C LEU A 105 12.73 -3.36 12.02
N GLY A 106 12.39 -3.95 13.17
CA GLY A 106 11.83 -5.31 13.27
C GLY A 106 12.88 -6.42 13.20
N ILE A 107 14.16 -6.08 13.39
CA ILE A 107 15.28 -7.02 13.32
C ILE A 107 15.71 -7.36 14.75
N ASP A 108 15.68 -8.65 15.07
CA ASP A 108 16.08 -9.16 16.38
C ASP A 108 17.49 -9.74 16.29
N VAL A 109 18.47 -9.05 16.91
CA VAL A 109 19.87 -9.46 16.92
C VAL A 109 20.19 -10.03 18.30
N THR A 110 19.92 -11.33 18.47
CA THR A 110 20.25 -12.08 19.70
C THR A 110 21.71 -12.52 19.78
N ASP A 111 22.31 -12.83 18.63
CA ASP A 111 23.72 -13.21 18.50
C ASP A 111 24.36 -12.43 17.37
N ALA A 112 25.29 -11.53 17.72
CA ALA A 112 25.96 -10.64 16.79
C ALA A 112 26.79 -11.41 15.75
N GLU A 113 27.50 -12.46 16.18
CA GLU A 113 28.39 -13.22 15.30
C GLU A 113 27.59 -14.05 14.29
N SER A 114 26.60 -14.81 14.77
CA SER A 114 25.72 -15.58 13.89
C SER A 114 24.93 -14.68 12.93
N PHE A 115 24.49 -13.50 13.39
CA PHE A 115 23.79 -12.56 12.53
C PHE A 115 24.72 -11.98 11.45
N PHE A 116 25.94 -11.58 11.81
CA PHE A 116 26.93 -11.08 10.87
C PHE A 116 27.25 -12.11 9.77
N HIS A 117 27.52 -13.37 10.15
CA HIS A 117 27.74 -14.45 9.18
C HIS A 117 26.49 -14.80 8.35
N CYS A 118 25.29 -14.45 8.80
CA CYS A 118 24.08 -14.59 7.98
C CYS A 118 24.01 -13.51 6.90
N LEU A 119 24.53 -12.32 7.18
CA LEU A 119 24.61 -11.20 6.23
C LEU A 119 25.76 -11.37 5.24
N ASP A 120 26.89 -11.91 5.69
CA ASP A 120 28.11 -12.14 4.92
C ASP A 120 27.92 -13.34 3.98
N VAL A 121 27.50 -13.05 2.74
CA VAL A 121 27.20 -14.08 1.74
C VAL A 121 28.46 -14.55 1.02
N ASP A 122 29.45 -13.68 0.87
CA ASP A 122 30.69 -13.97 0.15
C ASP A 122 31.79 -14.56 1.05
N GLY A 123 31.63 -14.48 2.38
CA GLY A 123 32.56 -15.00 3.36
C GLY A 123 33.84 -14.17 3.47
N SER A 124 33.77 -12.88 3.13
CA SER A 124 34.91 -11.95 3.16
C SER A 124 35.27 -11.48 4.56
N GLU A 125 34.48 -11.85 5.58
CA GLU A 125 34.59 -11.37 6.97
C GLU A 125 34.39 -9.85 7.12
N ALA A 126 33.86 -9.19 6.08
CA ALA A 126 33.55 -7.77 6.06
C ALA A 126 32.23 -7.55 5.31
N LEU A 127 31.32 -6.75 5.85
CA LEU A 127 30.07 -6.44 5.17
C LEU A 127 30.18 -5.16 4.37
N GLU A 128 29.88 -5.23 3.08
CA GLU A 128 29.62 -4.05 2.27
C GLU A 128 28.22 -3.49 2.55
N ILE A 129 27.97 -2.23 2.16
CA ILE A 129 26.67 -1.59 2.39
C ILE A 129 25.52 -2.37 1.75
N ASP A 130 25.73 -2.92 0.55
CA ASP A 130 24.70 -3.65 -0.17
C ASP A 130 24.38 -4.99 0.51
N GLU A 131 25.40 -5.70 1.00
CA GLU A 131 25.22 -6.95 1.75
C GLU A 131 24.50 -6.71 3.08
N PHE A 132 24.91 -5.67 3.81
CA PHE A 132 24.29 -5.29 5.06
C PHE A 132 22.81 -4.94 4.87
N VAL A 133 22.49 -4.06 3.92
CA VAL A 133 21.12 -3.59 3.69
C VAL A 133 20.24 -4.72 3.17
N MET A 134 20.70 -5.46 2.15
CA MET A 134 19.93 -6.56 1.56
C MET A 134 19.75 -7.72 2.55
N GLY A 135 20.77 -8.04 3.32
CA GLY A 135 20.71 -9.06 4.36
C GLY A 135 19.72 -8.67 5.47
N CYS A 136 19.75 -7.41 5.93
CA CYS A 136 18.80 -6.90 6.92
C CYS A 136 17.35 -6.91 6.41
N LEU A 137 17.11 -6.50 5.16
CA LEU A 137 15.78 -6.56 4.54
C LEU A 137 15.27 -8.00 4.44
N ARG A 138 16.13 -8.96 4.11
CA ARG A 138 15.80 -10.39 4.09
C ARG A 138 15.42 -10.93 5.47
N CYS A 139 16.16 -10.53 6.51
CA CYS A 139 15.86 -10.92 7.89
C CYS A 139 14.53 -10.34 8.39
N LYS A 140 14.20 -9.11 8.00
CA LYS A 140 12.91 -8.47 8.34
C LYS A 140 11.71 -9.21 7.75
N GLY A 141 11.83 -9.75 6.54
CA GLY A 141 10.74 -10.47 5.85
C GLY A 141 10.52 -11.92 6.31
N SER A 142 11.38 -12.45 7.20
CA SER A 142 11.30 -13.85 7.67
C SER A 142 10.39 -14.05 8.89
N ARG A 143 9.48 -13.13 9.17
CA ARG A 143 8.45 -13.24 10.22
C ARG A 143 7.07 -12.89 9.69
#